data_AF-A0A7L0GR48-F1
#
_entry.id   AF-A0A7L0GR48-F1
#
_cell.length_a   1.000
_cell.length_b   1.000
_cell.length_c   1.000
_cell.angle_alpha   90.00
_cell.angle_beta   90.00
_cell.angle_gamma   90.00
#
_symmetry.space_group_name_H-M   'P 1'
#
loop_
_entity.id
_entity.type
_entity.pdbx_description
1 polymer ?
#
loop_
_entity_poly.entity_id
_entity_poly.type
_entity_poly.pdbx_seq_one_letter_code
_entity_poly.pdbx_strand_id
1 'polypeptide(L)'
;MMGISLGWGWLLLPVCQALVVPREVSGRAGERLSLHCWYPRGYEDYNKYWCEGASWHSCRKVVETAGREAPQQHGWVSIQDSHIFCVVLLTVQNLSEADAGSYWCGIERTGRDLMEPVTVRVFPG
;
A
#
# COMPACT_ATOMS: atom_id res chain seq x y z
N MET A 1 -14.29 -28.33 41.92
CA MET A 1 -13.66 -26.99 41.91
C MET A 1 -12.29 -27.11 41.26
N MET A 2 -12.28 -27.00 39.93
CA MET A 2 -11.15 -26.94 39.00
C MET A 2 -11.77 -26.32 37.74
N GLY A 3 -11.25 -25.32 37.05
CA GLY A 3 -10.11 -24.45 37.16
C GLY A 3 -10.32 -23.47 36.00
N ILE A 4 -10.37 -22.19 36.34
CA ILE A 4 -10.50 -20.96 35.53
C ILE A 4 -10.45 -21.15 34.00
N SER A 5 -11.56 -20.80 33.35
CA SER A 5 -11.71 -20.62 31.90
C SER A 5 -10.71 -19.58 31.35
N LEU A 6 -9.72 -20.03 30.58
CA LEU A 6 -8.90 -19.16 29.72
C LEU A 6 -9.68 -18.75 28.47
N GLY A 7 -10.79 -18.03 28.67
CA GLY A 7 -11.26 -17.08 27.69
C GLY A 7 -10.40 -15.82 27.78
N TRP A 8 -10.40 -14.99 26.74
CA TRP A 8 -9.71 -13.69 26.66
C TRP A 8 -8.23 -13.76 26.28
N GLY A 9 -7.97 -14.30 25.10
CA GLY A 9 -6.72 -14.14 24.35
C GLY A 9 -6.96 -13.94 22.86
N TRP A 10 -8.04 -13.26 22.47
CA TRP A 10 -8.24 -12.79 21.11
C TRP A 10 -7.36 -11.56 20.82
N LEU A 11 -6.05 -11.77 20.86
CA LEU A 11 -5.09 -10.97 20.10
C LEU A 11 -4.58 -11.85 18.97
N LEU A 12 -5.47 -12.22 18.04
CA LEU A 12 -5.01 -12.54 16.70
C LEU A 12 -4.45 -11.24 16.16
N LEU A 13 -3.12 -11.07 16.15
CA LEU A 13 -2.48 -10.12 15.25
C LEU A 13 -2.60 -10.74 13.86
N PRO A 14 -3.57 -10.36 13.02
CA PRO A 14 -3.69 -10.96 11.70
C PRO A 14 -2.96 -10.01 10.77
N VAL A 15 -1.64 -9.88 10.89
CA VAL A 15 -0.95 -8.87 10.09
C VAL A 15 0.33 -9.49 9.56
N CYS A 16 0.48 -9.42 8.24
CA CYS A 16 1.59 -9.94 7.44
C CYS A 16 1.44 -11.39 6.92
N GLN A 17 0.25 -11.85 6.51
CA GLN A 17 0.12 -13.11 5.75
C GLN A 17 -0.03 -12.93 4.22
N ALA A 18 -0.59 -11.81 3.76
CA ALA A 18 -0.83 -11.54 2.34
C ALA A 18 -0.61 -10.06 2.02
N LEU A 19 -0.44 -9.75 0.73
CA LEU A 19 -0.55 -8.37 0.26
C LEU A 19 -2.03 -7.97 0.32
N VAL A 20 -2.36 -6.99 1.15
CA VAL A 20 -3.73 -6.50 1.32
C VAL A 20 -3.74 -5.02 0.99
N VAL A 21 -4.61 -4.64 0.07
CA VAL A 21 -4.78 -3.26 -0.38
C VAL A 21 -6.27 -2.92 -0.44
N PRO A 22 -6.66 -1.65 -0.26
CA PRO A 22 -8.01 -1.23 -0.57
C PRO A 22 -8.28 -1.40 -2.07
N ARG A 23 -9.40 -2.03 -2.43
CA ARG A 23 -9.80 -2.19 -3.84
C ARG A 23 -10.04 -0.85 -4.53
N GLU A 24 -10.53 0.11 -3.75
CA GLU A 24 -10.83 1.45 -4.20
C GLU A 24 -10.55 2.45 -3.07
N VAL A 25 -9.99 3.59 -3.44
CA VAL A 25 -9.82 4.75 -2.57
C VAL A 25 -10.33 5.97 -3.29
N SER A 26 -10.85 6.93 -2.53
CA SER A 26 -11.40 8.15 -3.10
C SER A 26 -11.08 9.38 -2.28
N GLY A 27 -11.01 10.52 -2.97
CA GLY A 27 -10.78 11.83 -2.36
C GLY A 27 -11.33 12.94 -3.25
N ARG A 28 -11.37 14.17 -2.74
CA ARG A 28 -11.76 15.35 -3.51
C ARG A 28 -10.54 16.04 -4.09
N ALA A 29 -10.70 16.68 -5.25
CA ALA A 29 -9.66 17.49 -5.84
C ALA A 29 -9.17 18.58 -4.86
N GLY A 30 -7.85 18.75 -4.75
CA GLY A 30 -7.18 19.63 -3.79
C GLY A 30 -6.88 19.00 -2.43
N GLU A 31 -7.49 17.86 -2.09
CA GLU A 31 -7.29 17.20 -0.79
C GLU A 31 -6.08 16.27 -0.78
N ARG A 32 -5.68 15.84 0.42
CA ARG A 32 -4.69 14.78 0.61
C ARG A 32 -5.39 13.42 0.59
N LEU A 33 -4.92 12.52 -0.26
CA LEU A 33 -5.32 11.11 -0.26
C LEU A 33 -4.22 10.26 0.36
N SER A 34 -4.60 9.28 1.18
CA SER A 34 -3.67 8.30 1.72
C SER A 34 -4.24 6.89 1.67
N LEU A 35 -3.39 5.92 1.43
CA LEU A 35 -3.75 4.51 1.52
C LEU A 35 -2.63 3.67 2.11
N HIS A 36 -3.02 2.53 2.67
CA HIS A 36 -2.10 1.55 3.23
C HIS A 36 -2.08 0.29 2.36
N CYS A 37 -0.88 -0.24 2.12
CA CYS A 37 -0.68 -1.57 1.55
C CYS A 37 0.04 -2.43 2.58
N TRP A 38 -0.66 -3.39 3.16
CA TRP A 38 -0.04 -4.36 4.07
C TRP A 38 0.60 -5.47 3.27
N TYR A 39 1.75 -5.97 3.70
CA TYR A 39 2.49 -7.02 3.01
C TYR A 39 2.89 -8.18 3.93
N PRO A 40 3.18 -9.38 3.38
CA PRO A 40 3.57 -10.53 4.19
C PRO A 40 4.94 -10.37 4.86
N ARG A 41 5.18 -11.06 5.98
CA ARG A 41 6.53 -11.14 6.58
C ARG A 41 7.51 -11.73 5.57
N GLY A 42 8.78 -11.31 5.65
CA GLY A 42 9.85 -11.73 4.75
C GLY A 42 10.03 -10.83 3.53
N TYR A 43 9.21 -9.80 3.38
CA TYR A 43 9.33 -8.80 2.31
C TYR A 43 9.82 -7.44 2.82
N GLU A 44 10.23 -7.31 4.09
CA GLU A 44 10.65 -6.05 4.69
C GLU A 44 11.68 -5.32 3.81
N ASP A 45 12.83 -5.96 3.52
CA ASP A 45 13.91 -5.33 2.74
C ASP A 45 13.68 -5.32 1.21
N TYR A 46 12.48 -5.70 0.75
CA TYR A 46 12.16 -5.73 -0.68
C TYR A 46 11.68 -4.36 -1.14
N ASN A 47 12.02 -4.00 -2.37
CA ASN A 47 11.53 -2.77 -2.96
C ASN A 47 9.99 -2.81 -3.11
N LYS A 48 9.31 -1.78 -2.61
CA LYS A 48 7.87 -1.59 -2.74
C LYS A 48 7.61 -0.41 -3.65
N TYR A 49 6.56 -0.46 -4.45
CA TYR A 49 6.29 0.61 -5.41
C TYR A 49 4.80 0.83 -5.64
N TRP A 50 4.49 2.05 -6.06
CA TRP A 50 3.18 2.45 -6.55
C TRP A 50 3.24 2.56 -8.07
N CYS A 51 2.38 1.82 -8.76
CA CYS A 51 2.43 1.67 -10.21
C CYS A 51 1.13 2.13 -10.85
N GLU A 52 1.19 3.04 -11.81
CA GLU A 52 0.03 3.56 -12.53
C GLU A 52 -0.18 2.77 -13.83
N GLY A 53 -1.42 2.29 -14.06
CA GLY A 53 -1.82 1.67 -15.31
C GLY A 53 -2.80 0.52 -15.12
N ALA A 54 -3.66 0.29 -16.12
CA ALA A 54 -4.66 -0.78 -16.10
C ALA A 54 -4.04 -2.19 -16.17
N SER A 55 -2.84 -2.31 -16.74
CA SER A 55 -2.14 -3.58 -16.92
C SER A 55 -0.96 -3.70 -15.97
N TRP A 56 -0.93 -4.78 -15.17
CA TRP A 56 0.13 -5.02 -14.18
C TRP A 56 1.53 -5.14 -14.81
N HIS A 57 1.65 -5.68 -16.03
CA HIS A 57 2.95 -5.95 -16.66
C HIS A 57 3.57 -4.74 -17.37
N SER A 58 2.80 -3.67 -17.57
CA SER A 58 3.24 -2.47 -18.29
C SER A 58 2.89 -1.17 -17.56
N CYS A 59 2.55 -1.27 -16.28
CA CYS A 59 2.28 -0.10 -15.45
C CYS A 59 3.57 0.72 -15.27
N ARG A 60 3.42 2.03 -15.09
CA ARG A 60 4.50 2.97 -14.85
C ARG A 60 4.73 3.10 -13.35
N LYS A 61 5.91 2.73 -12.84
CA LYS A 61 6.30 3.00 -11.44
C LYS A 61 6.29 4.53 -11.23
N VAL A 62 5.45 5.00 -10.31
CA VAL A 62 5.28 6.42 -9.96
C VAL A 62 6.26 6.82 -8.86
N VAL A 63 6.39 5.97 -7.85
CA VAL A 63 7.31 6.12 -6.72
C VAL A 63 7.62 4.74 -6.13
N GLU A 64 8.81 4.56 -5.56
CA GLU A 64 9.27 3.31 -4.97
C GLU A 64 10.12 3.52 -3.72
N THR A 65 10.19 2.52 -2.84
CA THR A 65 10.92 2.61 -1.57
C THR A 65 12.41 2.34 -1.74
N ALA A 66 12.85 1.70 -2.82
CA ALA A 66 14.21 1.18 -3.00
C ALA A 66 14.66 0.24 -1.86
N GLY A 67 13.70 -0.46 -1.22
CA GLY A 67 13.97 -1.42 -0.14
C GLY A 67 14.37 -0.78 1.19
N ARG A 68 14.05 0.51 1.42
CA ARG A 68 14.37 1.24 2.66
C ARG A 68 13.11 1.86 3.28
N GLU A 69 13.15 2.01 4.62
CA GLU A 69 12.09 2.70 5.38
C GLU A 69 12.12 4.23 5.23
N ALA A 70 13.23 4.80 4.72
CA ALA A 70 13.34 6.23 4.50
C ALA A 70 12.29 6.70 3.46
N PRO A 71 11.42 7.68 3.77
CA PRO A 71 10.39 8.15 2.86
C PRO A 71 10.95 8.54 1.49
N GLN A 72 10.29 8.10 0.42
CA GLN A 72 10.59 8.47 -0.95
C GLN A 72 9.46 9.31 -1.52
N GLN A 73 9.78 10.24 -2.41
CA GLN A 73 8.80 11.14 -2.99
C GLN A 73 9.15 11.42 -4.45
N HIS A 74 8.12 11.43 -5.29
CA HIS A 74 8.20 11.89 -6.67
C HIS A 74 7.00 12.79 -6.97
N GLY A 75 7.28 14.06 -7.26
CA GLY A 75 6.25 15.09 -7.37
C GLY A 75 5.46 15.24 -6.06
N TRP A 76 4.15 15.08 -6.14
CA TRP A 76 3.21 15.15 -5.00
C TRP A 76 2.88 13.78 -4.40
N VAL A 77 3.51 12.70 -4.89
CA VAL A 77 3.28 11.33 -4.40
C VAL A 77 4.45 10.89 -3.53
N SER A 78 4.18 10.44 -2.31
CA SER A 78 5.17 9.88 -1.40
C SER A 78 4.83 8.45 -0.99
N ILE A 79 5.86 7.66 -0.74
CA ILE A 79 5.80 6.28 -0.27
C ILE A 79 6.73 6.10 0.92
N GLN A 80 6.24 5.46 1.97
CA GLN A 80 7.01 5.15 3.17
C GLN A 80 6.75 3.71 3.59
N ASP A 81 7.80 2.94 3.76
CA ASP A 81 7.71 1.57 4.30
C ASP A 81 7.84 1.60 5.82
N SER A 82 7.10 0.72 6.50
CA SER A 82 7.30 0.38 7.90
C SER A 82 7.47 -1.13 8.04
N HIS A 83 8.71 -1.55 8.31
CA HIS A 83 9.08 -2.96 8.42
C HIS A 83 8.46 -3.61 9.67
N ILE A 84 8.32 -2.83 10.75
CA ILE A 84 7.72 -3.30 12.01
C ILE A 84 6.27 -3.72 11.79
N PHE A 85 5.50 -2.91 11.04
CA PHE A 85 4.08 -3.11 10.82
C PHE A 85 3.75 -3.82 9.50
N CYS A 86 4.77 -4.15 8.70
CA CYS A 86 4.64 -4.66 7.33
C CYS A 86 3.65 -3.84 6.49
N VAL A 87 3.76 -2.51 6.51
CA VAL A 87 2.82 -1.64 5.81
C VAL A 87 3.56 -0.55 5.05
N VAL A 88 3.12 -0.36 3.81
CA VAL A 88 3.51 0.79 2.99
C VAL A 88 2.41 1.85 3.11
N LEU A 89 2.79 3.06 3.49
CA LEU A 89 1.93 4.24 3.44
C LEU A 89 2.19 5.00 2.14
N LEU A 90 1.16 5.12 1.32
CA LEU A 90 1.13 5.98 0.14
C LEU A 90 0.36 7.25 0.46
N THR A 91 0.91 8.39 0.05
CA THR A 91 0.24 9.68 0.18
C THR A 91 0.34 10.44 -1.14
N VAL A 92 -0.80 10.94 -1.61
CA VAL A 92 -0.91 11.84 -2.75
C VAL A 92 -1.35 13.20 -2.18
N GLN A 93 -0.49 14.20 -2.33
CA GLN A 93 -0.79 15.57 -1.91
C GLN A 93 -1.49 16.31 -3.05
N ASN A 94 -2.40 17.23 -2.71
CA ASN A 94 -3.10 18.08 -3.67
C ASN A 94 -3.68 17.25 -4.85
N LEU A 95 -4.51 16.26 -4.50
CA LEU A 95 -5.11 15.31 -5.44
C LEU A 95 -5.78 16.05 -6.60
N SER A 96 -5.54 15.60 -7.83
CA SER A 96 -6.12 16.19 -9.05
C SER A 96 -7.00 15.17 -9.76
N GLU A 97 -7.94 15.63 -10.59
CA GLU A 97 -8.77 14.72 -11.40
C GLU A 97 -7.92 13.83 -12.33
N ALA A 98 -6.72 14.28 -12.71
CA ALA A 98 -5.77 13.52 -13.50
C ALA A 98 -5.14 12.34 -12.74
N ASP A 99 -5.17 12.34 -11.40
CA ASP A 99 -4.69 11.22 -10.59
C ASP A 99 -5.72 10.06 -10.54
N ALA A 100 -6.94 10.25 -11.03
CA ALA A 100 -7.94 9.18 -11.09
C ALA A 100 -7.52 8.07 -12.07
N GLY A 101 -7.66 6.82 -11.66
CA GLY A 101 -7.28 5.70 -12.54
C GLY A 101 -7.05 4.37 -11.84
N SER A 102 -6.43 3.46 -12.57
CA SER A 102 -6.04 2.13 -12.08
C SER A 102 -4.58 2.13 -11.68
N TYR A 103 -4.33 1.60 -10.50
CA TYR A 103 -3.01 1.52 -9.90
C TYR A 103 -2.75 0.15 -9.29
N TRP A 104 -1.51 -0.08 -8.89
CA TRP A 104 -1.06 -1.28 -8.21
C TRP A 104 -0.13 -0.91 -7.06
N CYS A 105 -0.33 -1.55 -5.93
CA CYS A 105 0.71 -1.62 -4.91
C CYS A 105 1.53 -2.89 -5.17
N GLY A 106 2.83 -2.75 -5.37
CA GLY A 106 3.70 -3.84 -5.80
C GLY A 106 4.89 -4.05 -4.88
N ILE A 107 5.33 -5.31 -4.83
CA ILE A 107 6.56 -5.76 -4.16
C ILE A 107 7.42 -6.45 -5.20
N GLU A 108 8.58 -5.86 -5.46
CA GLU A 108 9.54 -6.38 -6.44
C GLU A 108 10.24 -7.60 -5.88
N ARG A 109 10.12 -8.75 -6.55
CA ARG A 109 10.77 -10.00 -6.12
C ARG A 109 11.27 -10.79 -7.32
N THR A 110 12.14 -11.76 -7.08
CA THR A 110 12.58 -12.69 -8.13
C THR A 110 11.38 -13.38 -8.77
N GLY A 111 11.25 -13.26 -10.09
CA GLY A 111 10.14 -13.82 -10.86
C GLY A 111 9.00 -12.81 -11.06
N ARG A 112 7.78 -13.21 -10.71
CA ARG A 112 6.60 -12.33 -10.82
C ARG A 112 6.40 -11.56 -9.52
N ASP A 113 6.36 -10.25 -9.60
CA ASP A 113 6.06 -9.37 -8.47
C ASP A 113 4.76 -9.75 -7.76
N LEU A 114 4.72 -9.50 -6.46
CA LEU A 114 3.49 -9.60 -5.68
C LEU A 114 2.79 -8.24 -5.76
N MET A 115 1.61 -8.19 -6.39
CA MET A 115 0.92 -6.93 -6.68
C MET A 115 -0.58 -7.10 -6.46
N GLU A 116 -1.23 -6.06 -5.94
CA GLU A 116 -2.69 -6.00 -5.83
C GLU A 116 -3.23 -4.69 -6.40
N PRO A 117 -4.36 -4.72 -7.12
CA PRO A 117 -4.89 -3.57 -7.82
C PRO A 117 -5.64 -2.61 -6.89
N VAL A 118 -5.57 -1.33 -7.21
CA VAL A 118 -6.27 -0.24 -6.52
C VAL A 118 -6.90 0.69 -7.55
N THR A 119 -8.17 1.02 -7.38
CA THR A 119 -8.82 2.09 -8.14
C THR A 119 -8.77 3.40 -7.36
N VAL A 120 -8.26 4.46 -7.95
CA VAL A 120 -8.31 5.81 -7.38
C VAL A 120 -9.44 6.57 -8.04
N ARG A 121 -10.39 7.06 -7.23
CA ARG A 121 -11.46 7.95 -7.68
C ARG A 121 -11.24 9.35 -7.14
N VAL A 122 -11.46 10.34 -7.98
CA VAL A 122 -11.35 11.75 -7.60
C VAL A 122 -12.67 12.43 -7.88
N PHE A 123 -13.21 13.10 -6.87
CA PHE A 123 -14.41 13.92 -7.00
C PHE A 123 -14.03 15.39 -7.20
N PRO A 124 -14.76 16.16 -8.02
CA PRO A 124 -14.53 17.59 -8.17
C PRO A 124 -14.60 18.33 -6.82
N GLY A 125 -13.81 19.40 -6.71
CA GLY A 125 -13.74 20.33 -5.56
C GLY A 125 -15.07 20.96 -5.22
#